data_AF-A0AA39EWJ3-F1
#
_entry.id   AF-A0AA39EWJ3-F1
#
_cell.length_a   1.000
_cell.length_b   1.000
_cell.length_c   1.000
_cell.angle_alpha   90.00
_cell.angle_beta   90.00
_cell.angle_gamma   90.00
#
_symmetry.space_group_name_H-M   'P 1'
#
loop_
_entity.id
_entity.type
_entity.pdbx_description
1 polymer ?
#
loop_
_entity_poly.entity_id
_entity_poly.type
_entity_poly.pdbx_seq_one_letter_code
_entity_poly.pdbx_strand_id
1 'polypeptide(L)'
;MEQIKYLLIGIIFSSAISSSLQCAYENCADWANPGQSQKHTMCLYPTTALGNKCNEGRIIQLTEADKQYILQLHNELRAKVASGGESQGSNGPQPAGKIGPLKWDNEIAEIAQRWVNQCTFEHDKCRNT
;
A
#
# COMPACT_ATOMS: atom_id res chain seq x y z
N MET A 1 -32.53 -48.31 7.74
CA MET A 1 -31.80 -48.89 8.88
C MET A 1 -30.33 -48.54 8.66
N GLU A 2 -29.62 -47.68 9.37
CA GLU A 2 -29.86 -46.81 10.51
C GLU A 2 -28.79 -45.69 10.43
N GLN A 3 -29.21 -44.42 10.47
CA GLN A 3 -28.93 -43.44 11.54
C GLN A 3 -27.49 -42.91 11.67
N ILE A 4 -27.29 -41.69 11.14
CA ILE A 4 -26.83 -40.49 11.85
C ILE A 4 -26.00 -40.71 13.13
N LYS A 5 -24.70 -40.34 13.09
CA LYS A 5 -23.96 -39.76 14.22
C LYS A 5 -22.93 -38.72 13.73
N TYR A 6 -23.40 -37.54 13.31
CA TYR A 6 -22.56 -36.34 13.36
C TYR A 6 -22.54 -35.88 14.82
N LEU A 7 -21.38 -35.86 15.47
CA LEU A 7 -21.05 -34.89 16.52
C LEU A 7 -19.56 -34.95 16.87
N LEU A 8 -18.89 -33.84 16.51
CA LEU A 8 -17.79 -33.17 17.21
C LEU A 8 -16.32 -33.39 16.77
N ILE A 9 -15.76 -32.28 16.27
CA ILE A 9 -14.37 -31.80 16.34
C ILE A 9 -13.44 -32.39 15.25
N GLY A 10 -12.85 -31.63 14.35
CA GLY A 10 -12.81 -30.20 14.13
C GLY A 10 -12.29 -29.96 12.72
N ILE A 11 -12.74 -28.88 12.13
CA ILE A 11 -12.44 -28.51 10.75
C ILE A 11 -10.94 -28.22 10.63
N ILE A 12 -10.17 -29.13 10.02
CA ILE A 12 -8.84 -28.77 9.51
C ILE A 12 -9.08 -28.08 8.17
N PHE A 13 -9.47 -26.80 8.24
CA PHE A 13 -9.23 -25.87 7.14
C PHE A 13 -7.72 -25.79 7.02
N SER A 14 -7.10 -26.61 6.15
CA SER A 14 -5.81 -26.19 5.59
C SER A 14 -6.13 -25.06 4.63
N SER A 15 -6.43 -23.88 5.16
CA SER A 15 -6.05 -22.68 4.44
C SER A 15 -4.54 -22.84 4.26
N ALA A 16 -4.11 -23.10 3.03
CA ALA A 16 -2.83 -22.56 2.63
C ALA A 16 -2.95 -21.07 2.94
N ILE A 17 -2.42 -20.66 4.09
CA ILE A 17 -2.22 -19.26 4.40
C ILE A 17 -1.22 -18.86 3.33
N SER A 18 -1.72 -18.33 2.21
CA SER A 18 -0.95 -17.48 1.33
C SER A 18 -0.28 -16.53 2.29
N SER A 19 1.02 -16.68 2.49
CA SER A 19 1.78 -15.89 3.44
C SER A 19 1.83 -14.47 2.89
N SER A 20 0.73 -13.74 3.06
CA SER A 20 0.74 -12.29 3.06
C SER A 20 1.68 -11.95 4.20
N LEU A 21 2.88 -11.53 3.82
CA LEU A 21 3.88 -10.99 4.70
C LEU A 21 3.18 -9.94 5.56
N GLN A 22 2.91 -10.27 6.82
CA GLN A 22 2.00 -9.47 7.63
C GLN A 22 2.71 -8.15 7.92
N CYS A 23 2.10 -7.05 7.49
CA CYS A 23 2.55 -5.72 7.81
C CYS A 23 2.22 -5.40 9.27
N ALA A 24 3.24 -5.30 10.13
CA ALA A 24 3.05 -5.01 11.54
C ALA A 24 2.95 -3.50 11.80
N TYR A 25 1.75 -3.02 12.17
CA TYR A 25 1.46 -1.60 12.46
C TYR A 25 0.97 -1.35 13.90
N GLU A 26 0.14 -2.24 14.46
CA GLU A 26 -0.58 -2.02 15.74
C GLU A 26 0.32 -1.87 16.97
N ASN A 27 1.54 -2.37 16.87
CA ASN A 27 2.62 -2.08 17.79
C ASN A 27 3.94 -2.19 17.01
N CYS A 28 4.72 -1.12 16.95
CA CYS A 28 6.07 -1.18 16.40
C CYS A 28 7.00 -2.16 17.14
N ALA A 29 6.47 -2.84 18.17
CA ALA A 29 7.05 -3.87 18.99
C ALA A 29 6.50 -5.29 18.77
N ASP A 30 5.59 -5.60 17.83
CA ASP A 30 5.29 -7.01 17.49
C ASP A 30 6.45 -7.62 16.70
N TRP A 31 7.44 -8.10 17.45
CA TRP A 31 8.53 -8.95 16.98
C TRP A 31 8.28 -10.42 17.31
N ALA A 32 7.08 -10.81 17.78
CA ALA A 32 6.79 -12.15 18.27
C ALA A 32 7.10 -13.27 17.25
N ASN A 33 7.20 -12.94 15.95
CA ASN A 33 7.68 -13.86 14.90
C ASN A 33 8.62 -13.14 13.91
N PRO A 34 9.95 -13.08 14.16
CA PRO A 34 10.92 -12.37 13.31
C PRO A 34 11.08 -12.98 11.90
N GLY A 35 10.46 -14.13 11.62
CA GLY A 35 10.47 -14.80 10.31
C GLY A 35 9.25 -14.53 9.42
N GLN A 36 8.26 -13.74 9.84
CA GLN A 36 6.97 -13.65 9.14
C GLN A 36 6.40 -12.25 8.91
N SER A 37 6.92 -11.20 9.56
CA SER A 37 6.41 -9.83 9.41
C SER A 37 7.50 -8.85 8.97
N GLN A 38 7.14 -7.96 8.03
CA GLN A 38 7.96 -6.79 7.72
C GLN A 38 7.53 -5.63 8.62
N LYS A 39 8.50 -4.86 9.09
CA LYS A 39 8.21 -3.66 9.88
C LYS A 39 7.63 -2.59 8.97
N HIS A 40 6.52 -1.99 9.41
CA HIS A 40 5.91 -0.86 8.73
C HIS A 40 6.86 0.34 8.64
N THR A 41 6.79 1.12 7.56
CA THR A 41 7.62 2.32 7.34
C THR A 41 7.60 3.26 8.54
N MET A 42 6.43 3.51 9.13
CA MET A 42 6.29 4.37 10.32
C MET A 42 6.96 3.81 11.57
N CYS A 43 7.14 2.48 11.66
CA CYS A 43 7.84 1.83 12.76
C CYS A 43 9.36 1.79 12.57
N LEU A 44 9.82 1.64 11.32
CA LEU A 44 11.24 1.73 10.99
C LEU A 44 11.78 3.15 11.20
N TYR A 45 10.95 4.15 10.90
CA TYR A 45 11.32 5.56 10.91
C TYR A 45 10.35 6.34 11.79
N PRO A 46 10.52 6.30 13.13
CA PRO A 46 9.57 6.93 14.05
C PRO A 46 9.59 8.47 13.98
N THR A 47 10.66 9.07 13.46
CA THR A 47 10.82 10.52 13.33
C THR A 47 10.74 10.97 11.88
N THR A 48 10.45 12.25 11.66
CA THR A 48 10.39 12.86 10.33
C THR A 48 11.78 13.23 9.80
N ALA A 49 12.84 12.93 10.55
CA ALA A 49 14.21 13.26 10.18
C ALA A 49 14.63 12.56 8.89
N LEU A 50 15.55 13.19 8.16
CA LEU A 50 16.16 12.59 6.98
C LEU A 50 17.04 11.41 7.37
N GLY A 51 17.00 10.36 6.56
CA GLY A 51 17.93 9.25 6.63
C GLY A 51 19.34 9.68 6.23
N ASN A 52 20.33 8.91 6.70
CA ASN A 52 21.75 9.15 6.42
C ASN A 52 22.12 9.17 4.92
N LYS A 53 21.31 8.53 4.07
CA LYS A 53 21.51 8.50 2.61
C LYS A 53 21.10 9.78 1.90
N CYS A 54 20.49 10.73 2.61
CA CYS A 54 19.99 11.94 2.00
C CYS A 54 21.06 12.98 1.63
N ASN A 55 22.32 12.85 2.09
CA ASN A 55 23.38 13.83 1.85
C ASN A 55 22.91 15.27 2.14
N GLU A 56 22.94 16.16 1.13
CA GLU A 56 22.45 17.54 1.19
C GLU A 56 20.93 17.68 0.91
N GLY A 57 20.21 16.58 0.97
CA GLY A 57 18.77 16.53 0.81
C GLY A 57 18.04 17.37 1.86
N ARG A 58 16.82 17.80 1.51
CA ARG A 58 15.92 18.52 2.41
C ARG A 58 14.54 17.89 2.38
N ILE A 59 13.81 18.03 3.47
CA ILE A 59 12.40 17.65 3.52
C ILE A 59 11.62 18.62 2.63
N ILE A 60 10.90 18.09 1.66
CA ILE A 60 10.00 18.85 0.80
C ILE A 60 8.58 18.55 1.26
N GLN A 61 7.81 19.59 1.57
CA GLN A 61 6.41 19.47 1.92
C GLN A 61 5.57 19.87 0.71
N LEU A 62 4.60 19.04 0.35
CA LEU A 62 3.65 19.36 -0.71
C LEU A 62 2.72 20.47 -0.24
N THR A 63 2.62 21.53 -1.05
CA THR A 63 1.60 22.56 -0.87
C THR A 63 0.22 22.00 -1.20
N GLU A 64 -0.84 22.70 -0.78
CA GLU A 64 -2.21 22.30 -1.16
C GLU A 64 -2.42 22.30 -2.68
N ALA A 65 -1.78 23.23 -3.39
CA ALA A 65 -1.79 23.27 -4.84
C ALA A 65 -1.12 22.03 -5.46
N ASP A 66 0.00 21.55 -4.90
CA ASP A 66 0.67 20.33 -5.36
C ASP A 66 -0.22 19.11 -5.17
N LYS A 67 -0.86 18.98 -3.99
CA LYS A 67 -1.77 17.87 -3.68
C LYS A 67 -2.96 17.84 -4.65
N GLN A 68 -3.57 18.99 -4.90
CA GLN A 68 -4.68 19.13 -5.83
C GLN A 68 -4.26 18.80 -7.26
N TYR A 69 -3.11 19.28 -7.70
CA TYR A 69 -2.57 18.99 -9.03
C TYR A 69 -2.33 17.49 -9.22
N ILE A 70 -1.67 16.83 -8.26
CA ILE A 70 -1.43 15.38 -8.29
C ILE A 70 -2.76 14.61 -8.35
N LEU A 71 -3.72 14.96 -7.49
CA LEU A 71 -5.02 14.29 -7.43
C LEU A 71 -5.81 14.48 -8.73
N GLN A 72 -5.83 15.70 -9.26
CA GLN A 72 -6.51 16.03 -10.51
C GLN A 72 -5.93 15.23 -11.67
N LEU A 73 -4.60 15.23 -11.83
CA LEU A 73 -3.93 14.51 -12.90
C LEU A 73 -4.23 13.00 -12.86
N HIS A 74 -4.19 12.39 -11.68
CA HIS A 74 -4.55 10.97 -11.53
C HIS A 74 -6.01 10.72 -11.92
N ASN A 75 -6.93 11.60 -11.52
CA ASN A 75 -8.35 11.45 -11.82
C ASN A 75 -8.66 11.67 -13.30
N GLU A 76 -7.97 12.60 -13.98
CA GLU A 76 -8.05 12.81 -15.43
C GLU A 76 -7.59 11.55 -16.18
N LEU A 77 -6.45 10.99 -15.80
CA LEU A 77 -5.92 9.76 -16.41
C LEU A 77 -6.84 8.55 -16.16
N ARG A 78 -7.36 8.39 -14.93
CA ARG A 78 -8.34 7.35 -14.61
C ARG A 78 -9.61 7.49 -15.43
N ALA A 79 -10.11 8.71 -15.61
CA ALA A 79 -11.28 8.99 -16.44
C ALA A 79 -11.03 8.67 -17.92
N LYS A 80 -9.83 8.99 -18.44
CA LYS A 80 -9.41 8.64 -19.80
C LYS A 80 -9.43 7.12 -20.03
N VAL A 81 -8.90 6.34 -19.08
CA VAL A 81 -8.94 4.88 -19.18
C VAL A 81 -10.39 4.37 -19.01
N ALA A 82 -11.16 4.91 -18.05
CA ALA A 82 -12.54 4.52 -17.80
C ALA A 82 -13.44 4.68 -19.03
N SER A 83 -13.24 5.74 -19.80
CA SER A 83 -14.02 6.01 -21.02
C SER A 83 -13.56 5.20 -22.25
N GLY A 84 -12.48 4.43 -22.14
CA GLY A 84 -11.86 3.75 -23.29
C GLY A 84 -11.04 4.68 -24.19
N GLY A 85 -10.66 5.86 -23.70
CA GLY A 85 -9.89 6.86 -24.45
C GLY A 85 -8.37 6.63 -24.45
N GLU A 86 -7.87 5.60 -23.78
CA GLU A 86 -6.44 5.24 -23.81
C GLU A 86 -6.15 4.29 -24.97
N SER A 87 -5.43 4.78 -25.98
CA SER A 87 -5.13 4.04 -27.21
C SER A 87 -3.94 3.09 -27.09
N GLN A 88 -3.14 3.20 -26.03
CA GLN A 88 -1.97 2.36 -25.81
C GLN A 88 -2.31 1.05 -25.06
N GLY A 89 -1.49 0.04 -25.30
CA GLY A 89 -1.54 -1.27 -24.63
C GLY A 89 -0.90 -2.35 -25.48
N SER A 90 -0.36 -3.40 -24.85
CA SER A 90 0.30 -4.50 -25.56
C SER A 90 -0.63 -5.25 -26.52
N ASN A 91 -1.93 -5.22 -26.26
CA ASN A 91 -2.98 -5.86 -27.08
C ASN A 91 -3.91 -4.82 -27.74
N GLY A 92 -3.43 -3.58 -27.94
CA GLY A 92 -4.23 -2.46 -28.45
C GLY A 92 -4.78 -1.55 -27.35
N PRO A 93 -5.75 -0.67 -27.69
CA PRO A 93 -6.36 0.28 -26.75
C PRO A 93 -6.89 -0.36 -25.48
N GLN A 94 -6.84 0.37 -24.36
CA GLN A 94 -7.47 -0.07 -23.11
C GLN A 94 -9.00 -0.01 -23.26
N PRO A 95 -9.74 -1.07 -22.91
CA PRO A 95 -11.19 -1.06 -22.97
C PRO A 95 -11.78 -0.10 -21.93
N ALA A 96 -12.96 0.44 -22.22
CA ALA A 96 -13.74 1.20 -21.24
C ALA A 96 -14.08 0.34 -20.02
N GLY A 97 -14.18 0.97 -18.85
CA GLY A 97 -14.39 0.27 -17.58
C GLY A 97 -14.91 1.17 -16.47
N LYS A 98 -15.17 0.59 -15.29
CA LYS A 98 -15.67 1.32 -14.12
C LYS A 98 -14.52 1.66 -13.19
N ILE A 99 -13.88 2.81 -13.43
CA ILE A 99 -12.78 3.32 -12.60
C ILE A 99 -13.26 4.59 -11.88
N GLY A 100 -13.45 4.53 -10.56
CA GLY A 100 -13.86 5.68 -9.75
C GLY A 100 -12.72 6.67 -9.49
N PRO A 101 -13.04 7.94 -9.17
CA PRO A 101 -12.04 8.94 -8.80
C PRO A 101 -11.38 8.59 -7.45
N LEU A 102 -10.12 8.96 -7.31
CA LEU A 102 -9.39 8.96 -6.05
C LEU A 102 -9.79 10.16 -5.20
N LYS A 103 -9.53 10.05 -3.90
CA LYS A 103 -9.53 11.15 -2.94
C LYS A 103 -8.16 11.22 -2.30
N TRP A 104 -7.75 12.43 -1.91
CA TRP A 104 -6.52 12.59 -1.14
C TRP A 104 -6.69 11.98 0.26
N ASP A 105 -5.68 11.25 0.69
CA ASP A 105 -5.60 10.67 2.04
C ASP A 105 -4.30 11.16 2.71
N ASN A 106 -4.44 11.80 3.87
CA ASN A 106 -3.29 12.38 4.58
C ASN A 106 -2.44 11.33 5.30
N GLU A 107 -3.02 10.19 5.71
CA GLU A 107 -2.26 9.10 6.34
C GLU A 107 -1.33 8.45 5.31
N ILE A 108 -1.85 8.14 4.12
CA ILE A 108 -1.04 7.60 3.01
C ILE A 108 0.06 8.58 2.61
N ALA A 109 -0.26 9.88 2.54
CA ALA A 109 0.72 10.91 2.22
C ALA A 109 1.83 11.01 3.27
N GLU A 110 1.50 10.89 4.56
CA GLU A 110 2.48 10.90 5.63
C GLU A 110 3.41 9.69 5.55
N ILE A 111 2.87 8.49 5.33
CA ILE A 111 3.66 7.26 5.17
C ILE A 111 4.59 7.38 3.96
N ALA A 112 4.08 7.89 2.84
CA ALA A 112 4.88 8.13 1.64
C ALA A 112 6.02 9.14 1.90
N GLN A 113 5.72 10.26 2.57
CA GLN A 113 6.75 11.24 2.95
C GLN A 113 7.79 10.62 3.89
N ARG A 114 7.36 9.77 4.82
CA ARG A 114 8.27 9.07 5.74
C ARG A 114 9.27 8.20 4.99
N TRP A 115 8.83 7.52 3.94
CA TRP A 115 9.71 6.73 3.08
C TRP A 115 10.61 7.61 2.20
N VAL A 116 10.08 8.68 1.60
CA VAL A 116 10.87 9.63 0.80
C VAL A 116 12.02 10.23 1.61
N ASN A 117 11.80 10.51 2.90
CA ASN A 117 12.83 11.02 3.80
C ASN A 117 14.02 10.07 4.00
N GLN A 118 13.97 8.83 3.50
CA GLN A 118 15.08 7.88 3.56
C GLN A 118 16.01 7.93 2.35
N CYS A 119 15.64 8.72 1.33
CA CYS A 119 16.41 8.94 0.09
C CYS A 119 16.93 7.64 -0.53
N THR A 120 16.14 6.57 -0.47
CA THR A 120 16.46 5.27 -1.05
C THR A 120 15.50 4.99 -2.18
N PHE A 121 16.02 4.82 -3.39
CA PHE A 121 15.21 4.53 -4.58
C PHE A 121 14.86 3.05 -4.67
N GLU A 122 13.97 2.61 -3.77
CA GLU A 122 13.35 1.28 -3.78
C GLU A 122 11.95 1.36 -3.16
N HIS A 123 11.22 0.25 -3.14
CA HIS A 123 10.00 0.13 -2.35
C HIS A 123 10.33 -0.18 -0.88
N ASP A 124 9.70 0.53 0.05
CA ASP A 124 9.65 0.03 1.43
C ASP A 124 9.03 -1.37 1.47
N LYS A 125 9.35 -2.12 2.52
CA LYS A 125 8.91 -3.51 2.65
C LYS A 125 7.46 -3.63 3.09
N CYS A 126 6.91 -2.56 3.67
CA CYS A 126 5.58 -2.58 4.28
C CYS A 126 5.05 -1.15 4.51
N ARG A 127 3.97 -0.83 3.81
CA ARG A 127 3.13 0.35 4.00
C ARG A 127 1.67 -0.10 3.87
N ASN A 128 0.95 -0.25 4.99
CA ASN A 128 -0.47 -0.59 4.89
C ASN A 128 -1.20 0.63 4.32
N THR A 129 -1.87 0.45 3.20
CA THR A 129 -2.63 1.47 2.46
C THR A 129 -3.97 0.91 2.02
#